data_AF-A0A832DIX4-F1
#
_entry.id   AF-A0A832DIX4-F1
#
_cell.length_a   1.000
_cell.length_b   1.000
_cell.length_c   1.000
_cell.angle_alpha   90.00
_cell.angle_beta   90.00
_cell.angle_gamma   90.00
#
_symmetry.space_group_name_H-M   'P 1'
#
loop_
_entity.id
_entity.type
_entity.pdbx_description
1 polymer ?
#
loop_
_entity_poly.entity_id
_entity_poly.type
_entity_poly.pdbx_seq_one_letter_code
_entity_poly.pdbx_strand_id
1 'polypeptide(L)'
;MSVQHSAAAHIHRDDVASRMGMWLFLFTELLLFGGMFILYSVYRFTHPNEFHLAAKELNTVIGTFNTAILLTSSLTMALSIAAIQRKQKSLSIIFQLLTIVLALGFMVNKYFEWGAKFHHGIYPGSDTLLSKPSGEILFFGLYYVMTGLHGLHVIIGVVIIAFMTAFTMKDVITHDNYVKLEAAGLYWHLVDIIWIFLFPLFYLIT
;
A
#
# COMPACT_ATOMS: atom_id res chain seq x y z
N MET A 1 -55.98 23.86 5.69
CA MET A 1 -54.60 24.17 6.10
C MET A 1 -53.85 22.85 6.19
N SER A 2 -53.28 22.38 5.07
CA SER A 2 -52.61 21.07 4.98
C SER A 2 -51.18 21.19 5.49
N VAL A 3 -50.89 20.53 6.61
CA VAL A 3 -49.54 20.41 7.15
C VAL A 3 -48.74 19.50 6.21
N GLN A 4 -47.85 20.11 5.44
CA GLN A 4 -46.90 19.43 4.56
C GLN A 4 -45.84 18.78 5.45
N HIS A 5 -46.06 17.51 5.82
CA HIS A 5 -45.02 16.68 6.42
C HIS A 5 -43.93 16.51 5.37
N SER A 6 -42.87 17.31 5.50
CA SER A 6 -41.64 17.10 4.76
C SER A 6 -41.06 15.78 5.25
N ALA A 7 -41.30 14.70 4.53
CA ALA A 7 -40.67 13.42 4.77
C ALA A 7 -39.16 13.63 4.61
N ALA A 8 -38.47 13.85 5.73
CA ALA A 8 -37.03 13.75 5.78
C ALA A 8 -36.71 12.34 5.28
N ALA A 9 -36.16 12.23 4.08
CA ALA A 9 -35.64 10.98 3.56
C ALA A 9 -34.58 10.51 4.56
N HIS A 10 -34.95 9.59 5.46
CA HIS A 10 -33.99 8.90 6.30
C HIS A 10 -33.09 8.11 5.37
N ILE A 11 -31.95 8.69 5.01
CA ILE A 11 -30.89 8.00 4.28
C ILE A 11 -30.43 6.87 5.20
N HIS A 12 -30.87 5.66 4.92
CA HIS A 12 -30.48 4.48 5.69
C HIS A 12 -28.98 4.25 5.44
N ARG A 13 -28.15 4.60 6.41
CA ARG A 13 -26.69 4.52 6.35
C ARG A 13 -26.24 3.28 7.11
N ASP A 14 -25.97 2.20 6.40
CA ASP A 14 -25.53 0.94 6.99
C ASP A 14 -24.01 0.91 7.15
N ASP A 15 -23.50 1.68 8.12
CA ASP A 15 -22.08 1.74 8.44
C ASP A 15 -21.49 0.38 8.82
N VAL A 16 -22.31 -0.48 9.42
CA VAL A 16 -21.94 -1.86 9.79
C VAL A 16 -21.64 -2.68 8.54
N ALA A 17 -22.50 -2.62 7.52
CA ALA A 17 -22.30 -3.33 6.26
C ALA A 17 -21.06 -2.82 5.52
N SER A 18 -20.85 -1.49 5.50
CA SER A 18 -19.66 -0.89 4.89
C SER A 18 -18.36 -1.33 5.58
N ARG A 19 -18.34 -1.39 6.92
CA ARG A 19 -17.18 -1.88 7.69
C ARG A 19 -16.93 -3.36 7.45
N MET A 20 -17.97 -4.19 7.46
CA MET A 20 -17.84 -5.62 7.17
C MET A 20 -17.32 -5.86 5.75
N GLY A 21 -17.83 -5.14 4.75
CA GLY A 21 -17.35 -5.21 3.38
C GLY A 21 -15.87 -4.84 3.26
N MET A 22 -15.44 -3.79 3.96
CA MET A 22 -14.03 -3.39 4.00
C MET A 22 -13.16 -4.49 4.61
N TRP A 23 -13.54 -5.06 5.76
CA TRP A 23 -12.79 -6.16 6.39
C TRP A 23 -12.70 -7.41 5.52
N LEU A 24 -13.79 -7.77 4.83
CA LEU A 24 -13.80 -8.90 3.91
C LEU A 24 -12.84 -8.65 2.72
N PHE A 25 -12.85 -7.44 2.17
CA PHE A 25 -11.90 -7.03 1.14
C PHE A 25 -10.44 -7.06 1.62
N LEU A 26 -10.16 -6.56 2.83
CA LEU A 26 -8.82 -6.65 3.41
C LEU A 26 -8.36 -8.11 3.57
N PHE A 27 -9.27 -9.00 3.94
CA PHE A 27 -8.97 -10.42 4.08
C PHE A 27 -8.64 -11.07 2.72
N THR A 28 -9.34 -10.71 1.65
CA THR A 28 -9.03 -11.24 0.31
C THR A 28 -7.65 -10.79 -0.16
N GLU A 29 -7.27 -9.53 0.12
CA GLU A 29 -5.93 -9.03 -0.19
C GLU A 29 -4.85 -9.73 0.63
N LEU A 30 -5.11 -9.97 1.92
CA LEU A 30 -4.20 -10.72 2.78
C LEU A 30 -4.00 -12.16 2.29
N LEU A 31 -5.03 -12.82 1.77
CA LEU A 31 -4.90 -14.14 1.15
C LEU A 31 -4.11 -14.11 -0.17
N LEU A 32 -4.33 -13.09 -1.01
CA LEU A 32 -3.59 -12.89 -2.26
C LEU A 32 -2.08 -12.79 -2.00
N PHE A 33 -1.67 -11.88 -1.12
CA PHE A 33 -0.27 -11.72 -0.74
C PHE A 33 0.26 -12.88 0.09
N GLY A 34 -0.58 -13.47 0.96
CA GLY A 34 -0.23 -14.65 1.76
C GLY A 34 0.16 -15.84 0.89
N GLY A 35 -0.59 -16.12 -0.18
CA GLY A 35 -0.24 -17.18 -1.14
C GLY A 35 1.10 -16.92 -1.84
N MET A 36 1.36 -15.67 -2.23
CA MET A 36 2.65 -15.27 -2.80
C MET A 36 3.80 -15.44 -1.79
N PHE A 37 3.63 -15.06 -0.53
CA PHE A 37 4.66 -15.25 0.50
C PHE A 37 5.01 -16.71 0.76
N ILE A 38 4.02 -17.61 0.73
CA ILE A 38 4.27 -19.05 0.83
C ILE A 38 5.07 -19.52 -0.38
N LEU A 39 4.68 -19.08 -1.59
CA LEU A 39 5.39 -19.42 -2.82
C LEU A 39 6.86 -18.99 -2.77
N TYR A 40 7.15 -17.75 -2.35
CA TYR A 40 8.51 -17.27 -2.15
C TYR A 40 9.27 -18.10 -1.12
N SER A 41 8.64 -18.43 0.00
CA SER A 41 9.27 -19.22 1.06
C SER A 41 9.70 -20.58 0.54
N VAL A 42 8.83 -21.30 -0.19
CA VAL A 42 9.15 -22.60 -0.80
C VAL A 42 10.30 -22.50 -1.80
N TYR A 43 10.29 -21.50 -2.68
CA TYR A 43 11.37 -21.32 -3.65
C TYR A 43 12.71 -20.94 -3.00
N ARG A 44 12.65 -20.16 -1.92
CA ARG A 44 13.84 -19.83 -1.13
C ARG A 44 14.44 -21.06 -0.44
N PHE A 45 13.62 -21.96 0.10
CA PHE A 45 14.10 -23.21 0.70
C PHE A 45 14.70 -24.17 -0.33
N THR A 46 14.21 -24.16 -1.58
CA THR A 46 14.71 -25.02 -2.65
C THR A 46 15.99 -24.49 -3.30
N HIS A 47 16.20 -23.16 -3.35
CA HIS A 47 17.36 -22.53 -4.01
C HIS A 47 18.08 -21.49 -3.10
N PRO A 48 18.61 -21.90 -1.93
CA PRO A 48 19.13 -20.97 -0.93
C PRO A 48 20.35 -20.16 -1.39
N ASN A 49 21.28 -20.76 -2.15
CA ASN A 49 22.50 -20.08 -2.60
C ASN A 49 22.22 -19.00 -3.66
N GLU A 50 21.31 -19.29 -4.58
CA GLU A 50 20.93 -18.39 -5.68
C GLU A 50 20.10 -17.21 -5.16
N PHE A 51 19.23 -17.44 -4.17
CA PHE A 51 18.50 -16.37 -3.47
C PHE A 51 19.44 -15.44 -2.68
N HIS A 52 20.51 -15.98 -2.08
CA HIS A 52 21.50 -15.17 -1.36
C HIS A 52 22.30 -14.26 -2.30
N LEU A 53 22.66 -14.77 -3.49
CA LEU A 53 23.35 -14.00 -4.54
C LEU A 53 22.45 -12.88 -5.09
N ALA A 54 21.19 -13.18 -5.38
CA ALA A 54 20.25 -12.20 -5.90
C ALA A 54 19.88 -11.11 -4.86
N ALA A 55 19.75 -11.47 -3.58
CA ALA A 55 19.47 -10.52 -2.50
C ALA A 55 20.60 -9.49 -2.30
N LYS A 56 21.86 -9.85 -2.59
CA LYS A 56 23.00 -8.92 -2.54
C LYS A 56 22.98 -7.85 -3.64
N GLU A 57 22.24 -8.07 -4.73
CA GLU A 57 22.04 -7.07 -5.78
C GLU A 57 20.96 -6.02 -5.42
N LEU A 58 20.35 -6.13 -4.24
CA LEU A 58 19.38 -5.15 -3.74
C LEU A 58 20.06 -4.21 -2.74
N ASN A 59 19.80 -2.91 -2.89
CA ASN A 59 20.35 -1.91 -1.99
C ASN A 59 19.49 -1.79 -0.71
N THR A 60 20.00 -2.36 0.38
CA THR A 60 19.33 -2.37 1.69
C THR A 60 19.07 -0.96 2.24
N VAL A 61 19.96 0.00 1.98
CA VAL A 61 19.86 1.38 2.49
C VAL A 61 18.67 2.11 1.87
N ILE A 62 18.50 1.97 0.55
CA ILE A 62 17.36 2.54 -0.18
C ILE A 62 16.05 1.87 0.28
N GLY A 63 16.07 0.57 0.51
CA GLY A 63 14.95 -0.18 1.07
C GLY A 63 14.56 0.29 2.49
N THR A 64 15.52 0.48 3.39
CA THR A 64 15.27 0.96 4.76
C THR A 64 14.67 2.37 4.76
N PHE A 65 15.18 3.26 3.91
CA PHE A 65 14.64 4.62 3.78
C PHE A 65 13.19 4.61 3.28
N ASN A 66 12.88 3.76 2.31
CA ASN A 66 11.51 3.57 1.83
C ASN A 66 10.56 3.06 2.90
N THR A 67 10.99 2.11 3.73
CA THR A 67 10.19 1.60 4.84
C THR A 67 9.96 2.69 5.90
N ALA A 68 10.96 3.51 6.21
CA ALA A 68 10.79 4.65 7.12
C ALA A 68 9.76 5.67 6.59
N ILE A 69 9.79 5.96 5.29
CA ILE A 69 8.81 6.83 4.61
C ILE A 69 7.40 6.26 4.75
N LEU A 70 7.21 4.97 4.44
CA LEU A 70 5.89 4.34 4.49
C LEU A 70 5.32 4.26 5.91
N LEU A 71 6.14 3.89 6.90
CA LEU A 71 5.73 3.90 8.31
C LEU A 71 5.32 5.30 8.77
N THR A 72 6.07 6.32 8.35
CA THR A 72 5.71 7.73 8.64
C THR A 72 4.41 8.11 7.95
N SER A 73 4.21 7.69 6.71
CA SER A 73 2.97 7.92 5.94
C SER A 73 1.75 7.24 6.58
N SER A 74 1.95 6.05 7.14
CA SER A 74 0.92 5.30 7.86
C SER A 74 0.53 6.03 9.14
N LEU A 75 1.52 6.51 9.90
CA LEU A 75 1.29 7.34 11.09
C LEU A 75 0.52 8.62 10.75
N THR A 76 0.87 9.33 9.67
CA THR A 76 0.17 10.56 9.27
C THR A 76 -1.28 10.28 8.91
N MET A 77 -1.58 9.14 8.27
CA MET A 77 -2.98 8.75 8.00
C MET A 77 -3.78 8.51 9.29
N ALA A 78 -3.20 7.81 10.27
CA ALA A 78 -3.84 7.61 11.57
C ALA A 78 -4.10 8.94 12.31
N LEU A 79 -3.13 9.86 12.27
CA LEU A 79 -3.27 11.20 12.83
C LEU A 79 -4.35 12.02 12.11
N SER A 80 -4.54 11.82 10.80
CA SER A 80 -5.63 12.47 10.05
C SER A 80 -7.01 12.05 10.55
N ILE A 81 -7.19 10.75 10.82
CA ILE A 81 -8.45 10.21 11.35
C ILE A 81 -8.70 10.73 12.77
N ALA A 82 -7.67 10.75 13.62
CA ALA A 82 -7.77 11.34 14.95
C ALA A 82 -8.13 12.84 14.90
N ALA A 83 -7.57 13.58 13.94
CA ALA A 83 -7.87 15.00 13.76
C ALA A 83 -9.32 15.25 13.33
N ILE A 84 -9.89 14.43 12.42
CA ILE A 84 -11.29 14.59 12.01
C ILE A 84 -12.26 14.26 13.16
N GLN A 85 -11.94 13.26 14.00
CA GLN A 85 -12.70 12.94 15.21
C GLN A 85 -12.65 14.06 16.25
N ARG A 86 -11.56 14.83 16.31
CA ARG A 86 -11.45 16.03 17.17
C ARG A 86 -12.05 17.29 16.55
N LYS A 87 -12.79 17.17 15.44
CA LYS A 87 -13.36 18.29 14.67
C LYS A 87 -12.29 19.25 14.11
N GLN A 88 -11.04 18.82 14.01
CA GLN A 88 -9.92 19.60 13.47
C GLN A 88 -9.73 19.30 11.98
N LYS A 89 -10.67 19.77 11.16
CA LYS A 89 -10.70 19.53 9.70
C LYS A 89 -9.39 19.91 8.99
N SER A 90 -8.88 21.12 9.26
CA SER A 90 -7.67 21.62 8.58
C SER A 90 -6.46 20.75 8.86
N LEU A 91 -6.31 20.26 10.11
CA LEU A 91 -5.23 19.37 10.50
C LEU A 91 -5.37 17.99 9.81
N SER A 92 -6.60 17.48 9.70
CA SER A 92 -6.90 16.22 9.00
C SER A 92 -6.48 16.28 7.52
N ILE A 93 -6.77 17.40 6.83
CA ILE A 93 -6.38 17.62 5.43
C ILE A 93 -4.86 17.69 5.29
N ILE A 94 -4.17 18.42 6.17
CA ILE A 94 -2.70 18.52 6.13
C ILE A 94 -2.06 17.13 6.26
N PHE A 95 -2.55 16.31 7.19
CA PHE A 95 -2.04 14.96 7.37
C PHE A 95 -2.32 14.05 6.17
N GLN A 96 -3.48 14.16 5.51
CA GLN A 96 -3.76 13.40 4.28
C GLN A 96 -2.84 13.80 3.13
N LEU A 97 -2.61 15.10 2.95
CA LEU A 97 -1.68 15.60 1.95
C LEU A 97 -0.25 15.12 2.23
N LEU A 98 0.17 15.14 3.49
CA LEU A 98 1.48 14.63 3.90
C LEU A 98 1.61 13.13 3.59
N THR A 99 0.58 12.33 3.87
CA THR A 99 0.52 10.91 3.49
C THR A 99 0.71 10.73 1.98
N ILE A 100 0.01 11.51 1.15
CA ILE A 100 0.14 11.45 -0.32
C ILE A 100 1.55 11.79 -0.77
N VAL A 101 2.16 12.85 -0.22
CA VAL A 101 3.51 13.27 -0.59
C VAL A 101 4.54 12.21 -0.23
N LEU A 102 4.45 11.63 0.97
CA LEU A 102 5.33 10.54 1.40
C LEU A 102 5.18 9.30 0.52
N ALA A 103 3.95 8.93 0.18
CA ALA A 103 3.66 7.82 -0.72
C ALA A 103 4.23 8.02 -2.14
N LEU A 104 4.10 9.22 -2.69
CA LEU A 104 4.67 9.56 -3.99
C LEU A 104 6.20 9.52 -3.94
N GLY A 105 6.81 10.00 -2.85
CA GLY A 105 8.25 9.89 -2.61
C GLY A 105 8.74 8.44 -2.61
N PHE A 106 8.01 7.54 -1.95
CA PHE A 106 8.26 6.10 -2.01
C PHE A 106 8.18 5.55 -3.45
N MET A 107 7.14 5.90 -4.20
CA MET A 107 6.95 5.42 -5.56
C MET A 107 8.04 5.91 -6.52
N VAL A 108 8.46 7.17 -6.39
CA VAL A 108 9.55 7.75 -7.17
C VAL A 108 10.87 7.04 -6.88
N ASN A 109 11.19 6.80 -5.62
CA ASN A 109 12.41 6.08 -5.25
C ASN A 109 12.41 4.65 -5.82
N LYS A 110 11.26 3.97 -5.77
CA LYS A 110 11.09 2.64 -6.38
C LYS A 110 11.22 2.66 -7.90
N TYR A 111 10.69 3.68 -8.56
CA TYR A 111 10.83 3.87 -10.00
C TYR A 111 12.30 4.01 -10.41
N PHE A 112 13.11 4.76 -9.65
CA PHE A 112 14.55 4.87 -9.90
C PHE A 112 15.29 3.55 -9.68
N GLU A 113 14.95 2.79 -8.64
CA GLU A 113 15.55 1.47 -8.38
C GLU A 113 15.26 0.46 -9.50
N TRP A 114 14.01 0.44 -9.97
CA TRP A 114 13.61 -0.36 -11.13
C TRP A 114 14.29 0.14 -12.40
N GLY A 115 14.25 1.44 -12.68
CA GLY A 115 14.87 2.04 -13.86
C GLY A 115 16.36 1.73 -13.97
N ALA A 116 17.09 1.77 -12.84
CA ALA A 116 18.48 1.35 -12.79
C ALA A 116 18.65 -0.14 -13.12
N LYS A 117 17.78 -1.03 -12.62
CA LYS A 117 17.82 -2.48 -12.93
C LYS A 117 17.45 -2.79 -14.38
N PHE A 118 16.52 -2.05 -14.97
CA PHE A 118 16.19 -2.11 -16.40
C PHE A 118 17.38 -1.71 -17.26
N HIS A 119 18.12 -0.67 -16.85
CA HIS A 119 19.33 -0.22 -17.56
C HIS A 119 20.50 -1.22 -17.46
N HIS A 120 20.51 -2.07 -16.43
CA HIS A 120 21.44 -3.19 -16.29
C HIS A 120 20.95 -4.47 -17.00
N GLY A 121 19.81 -4.42 -17.71
CA GLY A 121 19.31 -5.55 -18.49
C GLY A 121 18.69 -6.67 -17.65
N ILE A 122 18.27 -6.41 -16.40
CA ILE A 122 17.63 -7.38 -15.50
C ILE A 122 16.12 -7.09 -15.48
N TYR A 123 15.42 -7.39 -16.58
CA TYR A 123 13.95 -7.29 -16.67
C TYR A 123 13.32 -8.67 -16.94
N PRO A 124 12.06 -8.90 -16.52
CA PRO A 124 11.36 -10.16 -16.78
C PRO A 124 11.36 -10.47 -18.30
N GLY A 125 12.07 -11.52 -18.71
CA GLY A 125 12.20 -11.92 -20.11
C GLY A 125 13.42 -11.37 -20.86
N SER A 126 14.43 -10.78 -20.18
CA SER A 126 15.69 -10.43 -20.83
C SER A 126 16.61 -11.64 -21.04
N ASP A 127 17.40 -11.63 -22.11
CA ASP A 127 18.39 -12.68 -22.41
C ASP A 127 19.41 -12.84 -21.26
N THR A 128 19.77 -11.74 -20.59
CA THR A 128 20.66 -11.70 -19.43
C THR A 128 20.06 -12.38 -18.19
N LEU A 129 18.76 -12.22 -17.93
CA LEU A 129 18.07 -12.94 -16.87
C LEU A 129 17.89 -14.42 -17.23
N LEU A 130 17.50 -14.74 -18.46
CA LEU A 130 17.33 -16.11 -18.95
C LEU A 130 18.66 -16.90 -19.01
N SER A 131 19.80 -16.20 -19.03
CA SER A 131 21.14 -16.81 -18.94
C SER A 131 21.61 -17.11 -17.51
N LYS A 132 20.91 -16.59 -16.49
CA LYS A 132 21.22 -16.84 -15.07
C LYS A 132 20.62 -18.18 -14.59
N PRO A 133 21.13 -18.74 -13.47
CA PRO A 133 20.57 -19.95 -12.86
C PRO A 133 19.06 -19.82 -12.55
N SER A 134 18.34 -20.94 -12.64
CA SER A 134 16.87 -20.99 -12.53
C SER A 134 16.30 -20.32 -11.27
N GLY A 135 17.01 -20.37 -10.15
CA GLY A 135 16.62 -19.75 -8.88
C GLY A 135 16.78 -18.23 -8.85
N GLU A 136 17.77 -17.64 -9.54
CA GLU A 136 17.87 -16.18 -9.69
C GLU A 136 16.72 -15.64 -10.55
N ILE A 137 16.35 -16.35 -11.62
CA ILE A 137 15.19 -15.99 -12.46
C ILE A 137 13.90 -15.98 -11.65
N LEU A 138 13.70 -17.03 -10.83
CA LEU A 138 12.55 -17.15 -9.95
C LEU A 138 12.52 -16.05 -8.89
N PHE A 139 13.67 -15.72 -8.28
CA PHE A 139 13.78 -14.63 -7.32
C PHE A 139 13.37 -13.29 -7.92
N PHE A 140 13.95 -12.91 -9.07
CA PHE A 140 13.63 -11.65 -9.72
C PHE A 140 12.19 -11.63 -10.25
N GLY A 141 11.68 -12.74 -10.79
CA GLY A 141 10.28 -12.85 -11.22
C GLY A 141 9.30 -12.62 -10.07
N LEU A 142 9.53 -13.30 -8.93
CA LEU A 142 8.73 -13.12 -7.71
C LEU A 142 8.87 -11.70 -7.14
N TYR A 143 10.09 -11.15 -7.13
CA TYR A 143 10.34 -9.77 -6.72
C TYR A 143 9.51 -8.79 -7.55
N TYR A 144 9.57 -8.87 -8.89
CA TYR A 144 8.83 -7.96 -9.78
C TYR A 144 7.32 -8.11 -9.64
N VAL A 145 6.80 -9.34 -9.53
CA VAL A 145 5.35 -9.56 -9.35
C VAL A 145 4.89 -9.02 -8.00
N MET A 146 5.56 -9.37 -6.90
CA MET A 146 5.12 -8.95 -5.56
C MET A 146 5.27 -7.45 -5.33
N THR A 147 6.42 -6.87 -5.70
CA THR A 147 6.66 -5.44 -5.53
C THR A 147 5.88 -4.61 -6.55
N GLY A 148 5.64 -5.13 -7.75
CA GLY A 148 4.78 -4.50 -8.76
C GLY A 148 3.31 -4.48 -8.37
N LEU A 149 2.77 -5.60 -7.90
CA LEU A 149 1.40 -5.66 -7.35
C LEU A 149 1.26 -4.75 -6.15
N HIS A 150 2.23 -4.75 -5.24
CA HIS A 150 2.22 -3.82 -4.11
C HIS A 150 2.27 -2.35 -4.57
N GLY A 151 3.13 -2.01 -5.53
CA GLY A 151 3.20 -0.66 -6.10
C GLY A 151 1.87 -0.22 -6.72
N LEU A 152 1.17 -1.12 -7.41
CA LEU A 152 -0.19 -0.86 -7.91
C LEU A 152 -1.17 -0.53 -6.76
N HIS A 153 -1.13 -1.28 -5.66
CA HIS A 153 -1.97 -1.03 -4.48
C HIS A 153 -1.65 0.33 -3.84
N VAL A 154 -0.37 0.70 -3.75
CA VAL A 154 0.04 2.02 -3.27
C VAL A 154 -0.54 3.13 -4.14
N ILE A 155 -0.47 3.00 -5.48
CA ILE A 155 -1.06 3.99 -6.41
C ILE A 155 -2.57 4.11 -6.20
N ILE A 156 -3.28 2.98 -6.13
CA ILE A 156 -4.73 2.95 -5.88
C ILE A 156 -5.04 3.62 -4.53
N GLY A 157 -4.25 3.34 -3.49
CA GLY A 157 -4.40 3.95 -2.17
C GLY A 157 -4.19 5.45 -2.20
N VAL A 158 -3.18 5.94 -2.90
CA VAL A 158 -2.93 7.39 -3.07
C VAL A 158 -4.11 8.06 -3.76
N VAL A 159 -4.66 7.43 -4.80
CA VAL A 159 -5.84 7.94 -5.51
C VAL A 159 -7.05 8.01 -4.57
N ILE A 160 -7.30 6.95 -3.79
CA ILE A 160 -8.39 6.92 -2.81
C ILE A 160 -8.22 8.03 -1.76
N ILE A 161 -7.02 8.20 -1.19
CA ILE A 161 -6.74 9.24 -0.18
C ILE A 161 -6.88 10.63 -0.79
N ALA A 162 -6.46 10.84 -2.04
CA ALA A 162 -6.66 12.10 -2.74
C ALA A 162 -8.15 12.43 -2.93
N PHE A 163 -8.97 11.44 -3.30
CA PHE A 163 -10.43 11.61 -3.36
C PHE A 163 -11.03 11.90 -1.99
N MET A 164 -10.59 11.20 -0.94
CA MET A 164 -11.03 11.48 0.42
C MET A 164 -10.63 12.89 0.87
N THR A 165 -9.43 13.35 0.51
CA THR A 165 -8.97 14.72 0.78
C THR A 165 -9.86 15.74 0.12
N ALA A 166 -10.21 15.56 -1.16
CA ALA A 166 -11.13 16.44 -1.87
C ALA A 166 -12.54 16.45 -1.23
N PHE A 167 -13.02 15.29 -0.77
CA PHE A 167 -14.31 15.19 -0.06
C PHE A 167 -14.27 15.80 1.34
N THR A 168 -13.15 15.71 2.06
CA THR A 168 -12.95 16.43 3.31
C THR A 168 -12.92 17.93 3.05
N MET A 169 -12.23 18.42 2.02
CA MET A 169 -12.21 19.85 1.67
C MET A 169 -13.61 20.40 1.37
N LYS A 170 -14.44 19.64 0.65
CA LYS A 170 -15.82 20.00 0.26
C LYS A 170 -16.88 19.82 1.37
N ASP A 171 -16.48 19.54 2.61
CA ASP A 171 -17.37 19.30 3.76
C ASP A 171 -18.35 18.12 3.55
N VAL A 172 -18.02 17.20 2.63
CA VAL A 172 -18.78 15.95 2.42
C VAL A 172 -18.42 14.94 3.51
N ILE A 173 -17.15 14.92 3.93
CA ILE A 173 -16.67 14.13 5.07
C ILE A 173 -16.66 15.03 6.31
N THR A 174 -17.76 14.96 7.05
CA THR A 174 -17.93 15.60 8.35
C THR A 174 -17.55 14.62 9.47
N HIS A 175 -17.35 15.11 10.69
CA HIS A 175 -17.15 14.29 11.90
C HIS A 175 -18.14 13.11 12.03
N ASP A 176 -19.37 13.25 11.53
CA ASP A 176 -20.38 12.20 11.59
C ASP A 176 -20.22 11.09 10.51
N ASN A 177 -19.53 11.40 9.41
CA ASN A 177 -19.32 10.54 8.23
C ASN A 177 -17.85 10.08 8.09
N TYR A 178 -17.11 9.95 9.19
CA TYR A 178 -15.69 9.59 9.14
C TYR A 178 -15.43 8.13 8.74
N VAL A 179 -16.47 7.27 8.71
CA VAL A 179 -16.37 5.84 8.35
C VAL A 179 -15.72 5.64 6.97
N LYS A 180 -15.98 6.53 6.01
CA LYS A 180 -15.35 6.46 4.67
C LYS A 180 -13.85 6.72 4.72
N LEU A 181 -13.43 7.69 5.54
CA LEU A 181 -12.01 8.00 5.75
C LEU A 181 -11.32 6.90 6.55
N GLU A 182 -12.01 6.32 7.54
CA GLU A 182 -11.55 5.17 8.31
C GLU A 182 -11.32 3.95 7.41
N ALA A 183 -12.26 3.63 6.50
CA ALA A 183 -12.11 2.54 5.53
C ALA A 183 -10.90 2.78 4.59
N ALA A 184 -10.73 4.00 4.09
CA ALA A 184 -9.55 4.36 3.29
C ALA A 184 -8.24 4.25 4.10
N GLY A 185 -8.26 4.62 5.38
CA GLY A 185 -7.12 4.43 6.28
C GLY A 185 -6.79 2.97 6.53
N LEU A 186 -7.79 2.12 6.78
CA LEU A 186 -7.60 0.67 6.95
C LEU A 186 -6.96 0.03 5.71
N TYR A 187 -7.38 0.44 4.51
CA TYR A 187 -6.72 0.02 3.27
C TYR A 187 -5.25 0.42 3.25
N TRP A 188 -4.96 1.69 3.54
CA TRP A 188 -3.60 2.22 3.54
C TRP A 188 -2.69 1.48 4.54
N HIS A 189 -3.18 1.23 5.75
CA HIS A 189 -2.46 0.49 6.77
C HIS A 189 -2.19 -0.96 6.36
N LEU A 190 -3.14 -1.63 5.69
CA LEU A 190 -2.89 -2.98 5.18
C LEU A 190 -1.76 -2.99 4.13
N VAL A 191 -1.80 -2.05 3.18
CA VAL A 191 -0.76 -1.92 2.16
C VAL A 191 0.61 -1.71 2.81
N ASP A 192 0.69 -0.84 3.82
CA ASP A 192 1.93 -0.62 4.59
C ASP A 192 2.40 -1.88 5.32
N ILE A 193 1.49 -2.62 5.99
CA ILE A 193 1.82 -3.90 6.65
C ILE A 193 2.40 -4.90 5.66
N ILE A 194 1.83 -5.04 4.46
CA ILE A 194 2.35 -5.92 3.41
C ILE A 194 3.80 -5.54 3.05
N TRP A 195 4.10 -4.24 2.97
CA TRP A 195 5.46 -3.76 2.71
C TRP A 195 6.44 -4.09 3.84
N ILE A 196 6.00 -3.93 5.09
CA ILE A 196 6.80 -4.29 6.27
C ILE A 196 7.22 -5.75 6.24
N PHE A 197 6.43 -6.66 5.66
CA PHE A 197 6.82 -8.05 5.45
C PHE A 197 7.68 -8.26 4.20
N LEU A 198 7.37 -7.58 3.09
CA LEU A 198 8.15 -7.66 1.84
C LEU A 198 9.60 -7.18 2.03
N PHE A 199 9.80 -6.07 2.75
CA PHE A 199 11.11 -5.46 2.89
C PHE A 199 12.14 -6.40 3.53
N PRO A 200 11.92 -6.99 4.73
CA PRO A 200 12.88 -7.91 5.31
C PRO A 200 13.10 -9.16 4.46
N LEU A 201 12.01 -9.68 3.89
CA LEU A 201 12.02 -10.91 3.10
C LEU A 201 12.89 -10.80 1.84
N PHE A 202 12.96 -9.63 1.21
CA PHE A 202 13.80 -9.40 0.03
C PHE A 202 15.15 -8.71 0.31
N TYR A 203 15.21 -7.78 1.28
CA TYR A 203 16.38 -6.92 1.49
C TYR A 203 17.25 -7.29 2.70
N LEU A 204 16.68 -7.85 3.77
CA LEU A 204 17.44 -8.17 5.00
C LEU A 204 17.81 -9.66 5.09
N ILE A 205 16.94 -10.54 4.61
CA ILE A 205 17.18 -11.98 4.67
C ILE A 205 17.99 -12.37 3.42
N THR A 206 19.29 -12.14 3.50
CA THR A 206 20.29 -12.70 2.57
C THR A 206 20.57 -14.14 2.93
#